data_AF-A0A7S1CC98-F1
#
_entry.id   AF-A0A7S1CC98-F1
#
_cell.length_a   1.000
_cell.length_b   1.000
_cell.length_c   1.000
_cell.angle_alpha   90.00
_cell.angle_beta   90.00
_cell.angle_gamma   90.00
#
_symmetry.space_group_name_H-M   'P 1'
#
loop_
_entity.id
_entity.type
_entity.pdbx_description
1 polymer ?
#
loop_
_entity_poly.entity_id
_entity_poly.type
_entity_poly.pdbx_seq_one_letter_code
_entity_poly.pdbx_strand_id
1 'polypeptide(L)'
;AWGGQFLPSMADAKASGGAGGADGSGTPTVPGSPTKTKLDPTQLQCRFYEKKFPDVEELVMVNVKSIAEMGAYVTLLEYNNIEGMIMLSELSRRRIRSINKLVRVGKNEVVMVIRVDKEKGYIDLSKRRVAPEDVAACEEKFAKAKHVHSILRHVSESRQIPLEDMYKMIGWPLYAKFKHAFDAFKTAIADPEAVYKSLGGDGGAKAEGAGEGGGEGPEEVGVARDLWEETLKNIRRRLTPQAIKLRADVQLTCFQGEGIEAIRAALLKGMEHSTEHMPMQIKLIAPPLYVLLTQSMTKEAGVSALSGAIDAVKTEIEKRGGTFALKMAPRVTSQRDESELTRLMEQLEKQNTEVAGDDEDEEGGEGGGAGEAAAED
;
A
#
# COMPACT_ATOMS: atom_id res chain seq x y z
N ALA A 1 17.53 50.56 -44.08
CA ALA A 1 18.89 51.09 -44.32
C ALA A 1 19.86 50.30 -43.44
N TRP A 2 21.04 49.94 -43.97
CA TRP A 2 22.35 49.74 -43.30
C TRP A 2 22.38 49.02 -41.91
N GLY A 3 23.19 48.00 -41.63
CA GLY A 3 24.39 47.47 -42.30
C GLY A 3 25.56 47.33 -41.30
N GLY A 4 26.42 46.31 -41.44
CA GLY A 4 27.56 46.02 -40.53
C GLY A 4 27.19 44.98 -39.45
N GLN A 5 27.81 43.80 -39.27
CA GLN A 5 29.20 43.34 -39.49
C GLN A 5 30.27 44.21 -38.80
N PHE A 6 31.01 43.62 -37.85
CA PHE A 6 32.49 43.63 -37.82
C PHE A 6 33.04 42.66 -36.73
N LEU A 7 33.88 41.71 -37.15
CA LEU A 7 34.92 41.04 -36.33
C LEU A 7 36.25 41.79 -36.61
N PRO A 8 37.09 42.12 -35.61
CA PRO A 8 38.38 41.41 -35.38
C PRO A 8 38.80 41.39 -33.88
N SER A 9 39.92 40.80 -33.38
CA SER A 9 40.82 39.70 -33.81
C SER A 9 41.73 39.27 -32.63
N MET A 10 42.40 38.12 -32.77
CA MET A 10 43.61 37.58 -32.09
C MET A 10 44.39 38.42 -31.04
N ALA A 11 44.75 37.78 -29.92
CA ALA A 11 46.14 37.57 -29.44
C ALA A 11 46.08 36.59 -28.23
N ASP A 12 46.68 35.40 -28.25
CA ASP A 12 48.12 35.05 -28.12
C ASP A 12 48.82 35.57 -26.86
N ALA A 13 49.00 34.68 -25.86
CA ALA A 13 50.11 34.71 -24.90
C ALA A 13 50.34 33.32 -24.28
N LYS A 14 51.59 32.83 -24.37
CA LYS A 14 52.07 31.53 -23.87
C LYS A 14 52.53 31.58 -22.40
N ALA A 15 52.83 30.37 -21.89
CA ALA A 15 53.90 30.05 -20.92
C ALA A 15 53.62 30.27 -19.41
N SER A 16 54.28 29.56 -18.48
CA SER A 16 54.93 28.22 -18.49
C SER A 16 55.54 27.91 -17.11
N GLY A 17 55.41 26.67 -16.62
CA GLY A 17 56.18 26.14 -15.46
C GLY A 17 55.79 26.72 -14.08
N GLY A 18 56.16 26.11 -12.95
CA GLY A 18 56.81 24.80 -12.79
C GLY A 18 57.38 24.56 -11.38
N ALA A 19 57.00 23.42 -10.78
CA ALA A 19 57.69 22.63 -9.74
C ALA A 19 58.11 23.21 -8.36
N GLY A 20 57.79 22.42 -7.30
CA GLY A 20 58.48 22.41 -5.99
C GLY A 20 57.92 23.36 -4.92
N GLY A 21 57.82 22.99 -3.65
CA GLY A 21 58.05 21.70 -3.00
C GLY A 21 57.89 21.81 -1.47
N ALA A 22 57.39 20.74 -0.84
CA ALA A 22 57.28 20.45 0.61
C ALA A 22 57.53 21.55 1.66
N ASP A 23 56.56 21.72 2.56
CA ASP A 23 56.88 21.72 4.00
C ASP A 23 55.74 21.10 4.83
N GLY A 24 56.08 20.44 5.94
CA GLY A 24 55.15 19.62 6.72
C GLY A 24 54.90 20.18 8.12
N SER A 25 53.64 20.35 8.51
CA SER A 25 53.23 20.48 9.91
C SER A 25 51.95 19.67 10.16
N GLY A 26 51.85 19.06 11.34
CA GLY A 26 50.93 17.94 11.58
C GLY A 26 49.69 18.25 12.40
N THR A 27 48.77 17.27 12.41
CA THR A 27 47.49 17.21 13.14
C THR A 27 46.38 18.13 12.60
N PRO A 28 45.08 17.78 12.75
CA PRO A 28 44.51 16.77 13.65
C PRO A 28 43.49 15.81 13.01
N THR A 29 42.78 15.09 13.90
CA THR A 29 41.45 14.45 13.77
C THR A 29 41.36 12.92 13.74
N VAL A 30 40.69 12.45 14.80
CA VAL A 30 40.15 11.12 15.09
C VAL A 30 39.28 10.60 13.93
N PRO A 31 39.29 9.28 13.61
CA PRO A 31 38.36 8.72 12.64
C PRO A 31 36.92 8.78 13.17
N GLY A 32 36.15 9.74 12.65
CA GLY A 32 34.72 9.88 12.94
C GLY A 32 33.88 8.81 12.25
N SER A 33 32.91 8.30 13.02
CA SER A 33 31.67 7.57 12.66
C SER A 33 31.35 7.33 11.18
N PRO A 34 30.85 6.12 10.78
CA PRO A 34 30.53 5.81 9.39
C PRO A 34 29.53 6.81 8.81
N THR A 35 30.01 7.60 7.84
CA THR A 35 29.18 8.51 7.05
C THR A 35 28.20 7.68 6.23
N LYS A 36 26.90 7.93 6.42
CA LYS A 36 25.84 7.33 5.61
C LYS A 36 25.93 7.84 4.17
N THR A 37 26.74 7.18 3.35
CA THR A 37 26.78 7.40 1.91
C THR A 37 25.38 7.19 1.36
N LYS A 38 24.74 8.26 0.88
CA LYS A 38 23.46 8.14 0.16
C LYS A 38 23.77 7.49 -1.18
N LEU A 39 23.19 6.32 -1.44
CA LEU A 39 23.31 5.67 -2.75
C LEU A 39 22.74 6.59 -3.84
N ASP A 40 23.35 6.54 -5.02
CA ASP A 40 22.90 7.33 -6.17
C ASP A 40 21.45 6.94 -6.55
N PRO A 41 20.61 7.90 -6.96
CA PRO A 41 19.21 7.62 -7.31
C PRO A 41 19.04 6.68 -8.52
N THR A 42 20.12 6.44 -9.28
CA THR A 42 20.22 5.44 -10.34
C THR A 42 20.42 4.01 -9.81
N GLN A 43 21.11 3.83 -8.68
CA GLN A 43 21.33 2.52 -8.04
C GLN A 43 20.07 1.93 -7.38
N LEU A 44 19.02 2.74 -7.24
CA LEU A 44 17.70 2.35 -6.73
C LEU A 44 16.73 1.89 -7.84
N GLN A 45 17.20 1.78 -9.10
CA GLN A 45 16.43 1.24 -10.22
C GLN A 45 17.07 -0.07 -10.69
N CYS A 46 16.26 -1.13 -10.79
CA CYS A 46 16.71 -2.45 -11.24
C CYS A 46 15.59 -3.12 -12.04
N ARG A 47 15.98 -3.96 -13.00
CA ARG A 47 15.06 -4.85 -13.72
C ARG A 47 14.43 -5.88 -12.78
N PHE A 48 13.15 -6.18 -13.02
CA PHE A 48 12.34 -7.06 -12.17
C PHE A 48 12.67 -8.54 -12.41
N TYR A 49 13.12 -8.86 -13.62
CA TYR A 49 13.45 -10.22 -14.07
C TYR A 49 14.95 -10.37 -14.38
N GLU A 50 15.42 -11.61 -14.40
CA GLU A 50 16.83 -11.93 -14.69
C GLU A 50 17.24 -11.48 -16.10
N LYS A 51 16.37 -11.75 -17.09
CA LYS A 51 16.56 -11.40 -18.50
C LYS A 51 16.65 -9.87 -18.68
N LYS A 52 17.69 -9.43 -19.41
CA LYS A 52 17.92 -7.98 -19.68
C LYS A 52 16.88 -7.37 -20.63
N PHE A 53 16.34 -8.17 -21.54
CA PHE A 53 15.32 -7.80 -22.51
C PHE A 53 14.15 -8.80 -22.43
N PRO A 54 12.92 -8.38 -22.73
CA PRO A 54 11.79 -9.30 -22.86
C PRO A 54 11.97 -10.24 -24.06
N ASP A 55 11.22 -11.34 -24.09
CA ASP A 55 11.13 -12.19 -25.27
C ASP A 55 10.06 -11.68 -26.27
N VAL A 56 10.13 -12.18 -27.50
CA VAL A 56 9.13 -11.89 -28.54
C VAL A 56 7.78 -12.51 -28.14
N GLU A 57 6.69 -11.81 -28.45
CA GLU A 57 5.31 -12.11 -28.04
C GLU A 57 5.04 -12.00 -26.52
N GLU A 58 6.00 -11.58 -25.70
CA GLU A 58 5.75 -11.30 -24.28
C GLU A 58 4.91 -10.02 -24.07
N LEU A 59 4.00 -10.07 -23.09
CA LEU A 59 3.18 -8.95 -22.63
C LEU A 59 3.90 -8.21 -21.50
N VAL A 60 4.10 -6.91 -21.70
CA VAL A 60 4.86 -6.03 -20.79
C VAL A 60 4.11 -4.74 -20.49
N MET A 61 4.32 -4.22 -19.28
CA MET A 61 3.77 -2.93 -18.85
C MET A 61 4.72 -1.79 -19.23
N VAL A 62 4.24 -0.82 -20.02
CA VAL A 62 5.04 0.35 -20.46
C VAL A 62 4.44 1.66 -19.98
N ASN A 63 5.28 2.67 -19.76
CA ASN A 63 4.85 4.06 -19.55
C ASN A 63 5.12 4.89 -20.80
N VAL A 64 4.18 5.74 -21.20
CA VAL A 64 4.30 6.54 -22.42
C VAL A 64 5.13 7.79 -22.15
N LYS A 65 6.34 7.87 -22.71
CA LYS A 65 7.27 8.98 -22.52
C LYS A 65 7.01 10.14 -23.47
N SER A 66 6.81 9.87 -24.76
CA SER A 66 6.48 10.88 -25.76
C SER A 66 5.73 10.29 -26.96
N ILE A 67 5.08 11.16 -27.74
CA ILE A 67 4.36 10.79 -28.97
C ILE A 67 5.00 11.59 -30.10
N ALA A 68 5.46 10.90 -31.14
CA ALA A 68 6.07 11.46 -32.33
C ALA A 68 5.28 11.06 -33.59
N GLU A 69 5.66 11.62 -34.74
CA GLU A 69 5.00 11.36 -36.02
C GLU A 69 5.14 9.90 -36.50
N MET A 70 6.23 9.22 -36.14
CA MET A 70 6.47 7.83 -36.52
C MET A 70 5.86 6.80 -35.55
N GLY A 71 5.52 7.21 -34.31
CA GLY A 71 5.06 6.31 -33.26
C GLY A 71 5.06 6.92 -31.86
N ALA A 72 4.73 6.12 -30.85
CA ALA A 72 4.86 6.51 -29.44
C ALA A 72 6.12 5.89 -28.83
N TYR A 73 6.96 6.71 -28.21
CA TYR A 73 8.10 6.26 -27.42
C TYR A 73 7.66 5.98 -25.99
N VAL A 74 8.01 4.80 -25.50
CA VAL A 74 7.58 4.29 -24.20
C VAL A 74 8.77 3.70 -23.45
N THR A 75 8.67 3.60 -22.12
CA THR A 75 9.67 2.94 -21.28
C THR A 75 9.10 1.68 -20.65
N LEU A 76 9.85 0.57 -20.71
CA LEU A 76 9.47 -0.70 -20.11
C LEU A 76 9.74 -0.67 -18.61
N LEU A 77 8.70 -0.57 -17.79
CA LEU A 77 8.83 -0.40 -16.33
C LEU A 77 9.46 -1.62 -15.65
N GLU A 78 9.26 -2.81 -16.22
CA GLU A 78 9.78 -4.08 -15.68
C GLU A 78 11.26 -4.33 -16.01
N TYR A 79 11.78 -3.70 -17.07
CA TYR A 79 13.14 -3.93 -17.59
C TYR A 79 13.99 -2.67 -17.44
N ASN A 80 14.05 -2.10 -16.23
CA ASN A 80 14.89 -0.95 -15.89
C ASN A 80 14.69 0.28 -16.81
N ASN A 81 13.44 0.55 -17.21
CA ASN A 81 13.06 1.70 -18.05
C ASN A 81 13.73 1.73 -19.44
N ILE A 82 14.12 0.58 -20.00
CA ILE A 82 14.57 0.49 -21.41
C ILE A 82 13.52 1.12 -22.33
N GLU A 83 13.98 1.86 -23.33
CA GLU A 83 13.12 2.53 -24.29
C GLU A 83 12.62 1.55 -25.37
N GLY A 84 11.34 1.64 -25.70
CA GLY A 84 10.70 0.91 -26.79
C GLY A 84 9.81 1.84 -27.63
N MET A 85 9.43 1.36 -28.81
CA MET A 85 8.63 2.14 -29.76
C MET A 85 7.37 1.38 -30.16
N ILE A 86 6.22 2.05 -30.06
CA ILE A 86 4.95 1.56 -30.59
C ILE A 86 4.71 2.25 -31.93
N MET A 87 4.75 1.50 -33.04
CA MET A 87 4.39 2.03 -34.36
C MET A 87 2.91 2.42 -34.42
N LEU A 88 2.57 3.47 -35.15
CA LEU A 88 1.18 3.95 -35.29
C LEU A 88 0.23 2.88 -35.88
N SER A 89 0.72 2.04 -36.79
CA SER A 89 0.01 0.90 -37.37
C SER A 89 -0.33 -0.19 -36.36
N GLU A 90 0.45 -0.30 -35.28
CA GLU A 90 0.31 -1.28 -34.21
C GLU A 90 -0.31 -0.68 -32.93
N LEU A 91 -0.88 0.53 -33.04
CA LEU A 91 -1.56 1.23 -31.94
C LEU A 91 -3.04 0.85 -31.79
N SER A 92 -3.73 0.53 -32.90
CA SER A 92 -5.16 0.20 -32.89
C SER A 92 -5.59 -0.65 -34.09
N ARG A 93 -6.65 -1.45 -33.92
CA ARG A 93 -7.27 -2.25 -35.01
C ARG A 93 -8.17 -1.42 -35.93
N ARG A 94 -8.56 -0.20 -35.52
CA ARG A 94 -9.53 0.67 -36.23
C ARG A 94 -8.85 1.96 -36.72
N ARG A 95 -9.36 2.56 -37.79
CA ARG A 95 -8.87 3.87 -38.28
C ARG A 95 -9.01 4.93 -37.20
N ILE A 96 -7.89 5.56 -36.85
CA ILE A 96 -7.81 6.54 -35.75
C ILE A 96 -8.10 7.97 -36.26
N ARG A 97 -8.82 8.76 -35.46
CA ARG A 97 -9.01 10.22 -35.71
C ARG A 97 -7.96 11.08 -35.00
N SER A 98 -7.46 10.63 -33.85
CA SER A 98 -6.44 11.32 -33.05
C SER A 98 -5.75 10.32 -32.13
N ILE A 99 -4.43 10.41 -32.04
CA ILE A 99 -3.58 9.51 -31.24
C ILE A 99 -3.81 9.73 -29.73
N ASN A 100 -3.96 10.99 -29.31
CA ASN A 100 -4.11 11.43 -27.91
C ASN A 100 -5.37 10.87 -27.19
N LYS A 101 -6.31 10.29 -27.94
CA LYS A 101 -7.48 9.59 -27.38
C LYS A 101 -7.17 8.14 -26.98
N LEU A 102 -6.23 7.49 -27.67
CA LEU A 102 -5.87 6.08 -27.49
C LEU A 102 -4.68 5.87 -26.55
N VAL A 103 -3.78 6.84 -26.51
CA VAL A 103 -2.55 6.84 -25.71
C VAL A 103 -2.33 8.25 -25.19
N ARG A 104 -1.91 8.38 -23.92
CA ARG A 104 -1.57 9.66 -23.29
C ARG A 104 -0.20 9.56 -22.65
N VAL A 105 0.61 10.61 -22.81
CA VAL A 105 1.91 10.74 -22.12
C VAL A 105 1.72 10.63 -20.61
N GLY A 106 2.64 9.93 -19.95
CA GLY A 106 2.64 9.64 -18.52
C GLY A 106 1.69 8.53 -18.08
N LYS A 107 0.84 7.97 -18.96
CA LYS A 107 0.02 6.80 -18.63
C LYS A 107 0.76 5.49 -18.85
N ASN A 108 0.38 4.50 -18.04
CA ASN A 108 0.77 3.12 -18.25
C ASN A 108 -0.19 2.44 -19.24
N GLU A 109 0.35 1.57 -20.08
CA GLU A 109 -0.35 0.82 -21.12
C GLU A 109 0.23 -0.60 -21.19
N VAL A 110 -0.62 -1.61 -21.40
CA VAL A 110 -0.17 -2.98 -21.69
C VAL A 110 0.08 -3.11 -23.20
N VAL A 111 1.24 -3.66 -23.56
CA VAL A 111 1.65 -3.90 -24.94
C VAL A 111 2.34 -5.25 -25.07
N MET A 112 2.28 -5.81 -26.28
CA MET A 112 2.98 -7.03 -26.66
C MET A 112 4.26 -6.69 -27.42
N VAL A 113 5.35 -7.38 -27.12
CA VAL A 113 6.62 -7.28 -27.85
C VAL A 113 6.50 -7.97 -29.21
N ILE A 114 6.82 -7.27 -30.30
CA ILE A 114 6.89 -7.85 -31.65
C ILE A 114 8.32 -8.27 -31.98
N ARG A 115 9.30 -7.41 -31.69
CA ARG A 115 10.69 -7.61 -32.10
C ARG A 115 11.64 -6.97 -31.08
N VAL A 116 12.78 -7.60 -30.87
CA VAL A 116 13.85 -7.13 -29.99
C VAL A 116 15.19 -7.24 -30.73
N ASP A 117 15.77 -6.10 -31.09
CA ASP A 117 17.11 -6.02 -31.67
C ASP A 117 18.14 -5.85 -30.54
N LYS A 118 18.58 -6.98 -29.96
CA LYS A 118 19.45 -7.03 -28.77
C LYS A 118 20.78 -6.26 -28.91
N GLU A 119 21.28 -6.09 -30.12
CA GLU A 119 22.53 -5.34 -30.41
C GLU A 119 22.35 -3.83 -30.32
N LYS A 120 21.18 -3.31 -30.72
CA LYS A 120 20.87 -1.87 -30.77
C LYS A 120 20.00 -1.40 -29.61
N GLY A 121 19.42 -2.33 -28.85
CA GLY A 121 18.50 -2.05 -27.75
C GLY A 121 17.09 -1.64 -28.20
N TYR A 122 16.76 -1.74 -29.50
CA TYR A 122 15.43 -1.38 -30.00
C TYR A 122 14.42 -2.48 -29.73
N ILE A 123 13.26 -2.09 -29.21
CA ILE A 123 12.12 -2.96 -28.93
C ILE A 123 10.89 -2.41 -29.66
N ASP A 124 10.40 -3.16 -30.64
CA ASP A 124 9.15 -2.85 -31.34
C ASP A 124 7.96 -3.45 -30.58
N LEU A 125 6.97 -2.60 -30.31
CA LEU A 125 5.84 -2.89 -29.42
C LEU A 125 4.50 -2.72 -30.15
N SER A 126 3.50 -3.49 -29.73
CA SER A 126 2.14 -3.44 -30.26
C SER A 126 1.10 -3.37 -29.14
N LYS A 127 0.24 -2.34 -29.19
CA LYS A 127 -1.02 -2.32 -28.43
C LYS A 127 -2.14 -3.06 -29.17
N ARG A 128 -2.08 -3.13 -30.51
CA ARG A 128 -3.12 -3.70 -31.39
C ARG A 128 -3.35 -5.20 -31.18
N ARG A 129 -2.30 -5.97 -30.90
CA ARG A 129 -2.35 -7.44 -30.82
C ARG A 129 -2.86 -7.99 -29.49
N VAL A 130 -2.76 -7.21 -28.41
CA VAL A 130 -3.21 -7.59 -27.05
C VAL A 130 -4.72 -7.85 -27.02
N ALA A 131 -5.17 -8.93 -26.37
CA ALA A 131 -6.58 -9.19 -26.07
C ALA A 131 -6.99 -8.56 -24.72
N PRO A 132 -8.27 -8.23 -24.48
CA PRO A 132 -8.68 -7.62 -23.21
C PRO A 132 -8.48 -8.53 -21.99
N GLU A 133 -8.54 -9.85 -22.19
CA GLU A 133 -8.23 -10.87 -21.17
C GLU A 133 -6.75 -10.82 -20.77
N ASP A 134 -5.86 -10.73 -21.76
CA ASP A 134 -4.41 -10.59 -21.58
C ASP A 134 -4.01 -9.29 -20.86
N VAL A 135 -4.74 -8.19 -21.08
CA VAL A 135 -4.52 -6.92 -20.37
C VAL A 135 -4.65 -7.13 -18.86
N ALA A 136 -5.74 -7.77 -18.42
CA ALA A 136 -6.00 -8.00 -17.00
C ALA A 136 -4.94 -8.93 -16.37
N ALA A 137 -4.54 -9.99 -17.08
CA ALA A 137 -3.49 -10.90 -16.62
C ALA A 137 -2.11 -10.20 -16.52
N CYS A 138 -1.77 -9.33 -17.48
CA CYS A 138 -0.55 -8.54 -17.45
C CYS A 138 -0.57 -7.47 -16.33
N GLU A 139 -1.70 -6.79 -16.12
CA GLU A 139 -1.87 -5.86 -14.99
C GLU A 139 -1.70 -6.56 -13.64
N GLU A 140 -2.23 -7.78 -13.48
CA GLU A 140 -2.05 -8.57 -12.25
C GLU A 140 -0.59 -9.02 -12.07
N LYS A 141 0.07 -9.53 -13.12
CA LYS A 141 1.52 -9.89 -13.12
C LYS A 141 2.36 -8.66 -12.70
N PHE A 142 2.13 -7.52 -13.35
CA PHE A 142 2.84 -6.28 -13.05
C PHE A 142 2.57 -5.78 -11.62
N ALA A 143 1.33 -5.86 -11.13
CA ALA A 143 0.99 -5.46 -9.76
C ALA A 143 1.72 -6.34 -8.72
N LYS A 144 1.78 -7.66 -8.93
CA LYS A 144 2.56 -8.60 -8.11
C LYS A 144 4.05 -8.26 -8.13
N ALA A 145 4.63 -8.08 -9.31
CA ALA A 145 6.06 -7.78 -9.47
C ALA A 145 6.44 -6.41 -8.88
N LYS A 146 5.58 -5.38 -9.04
CA LYS A 146 5.73 -4.06 -8.41
C LYS A 146 5.64 -4.13 -6.89
N HIS A 147 4.80 -5.00 -6.32
CA HIS A 147 4.73 -5.21 -4.88
C HIS A 147 6.02 -5.85 -4.34
N VAL A 148 6.54 -6.89 -5.03
CA VAL A 148 7.85 -7.50 -4.73
C VAL A 148 8.96 -6.44 -4.81
N HIS A 149 9.01 -5.65 -5.87
CA HIS A 149 9.98 -4.56 -6.04
C HIS A 149 9.89 -3.51 -4.92
N SER A 150 8.69 -3.14 -4.48
CA SER A 150 8.52 -2.19 -3.37
C SER A 150 9.00 -2.74 -2.02
N ILE A 151 8.99 -4.07 -1.82
CA ILE A 151 9.55 -4.70 -0.61
C ILE A 151 11.08 -4.70 -0.70
N LEU A 152 11.64 -5.22 -1.79
CA LEU A 152 13.09 -5.32 -2.00
C LEU A 152 13.76 -3.95 -2.00
N ARG A 153 13.13 -2.93 -2.61
CA ARG A 153 13.60 -1.53 -2.58
C ARG A 153 13.68 -0.98 -1.15
N HIS A 154 12.73 -1.33 -0.28
CA HIS A 154 12.76 -0.86 1.11
C HIS A 154 13.84 -1.56 1.94
N VAL A 155 14.07 -2.86 1.72
CA VAL A 155 15.18 -3.60 2.36
C VAL A 155 16.55 -3.10 1.87
N SER A 156 16.68 -2.81 0.58
CA SER A 156 17.85 -2.15 -0.04
C SER A 156 18.11 -0.77 0.58
N GLU A 157 17.08 0.05 0.79
CA GLU A 157 17.20 1.33 1.52
C GLU A 157 17.64 1.15 2.98
N SER A 158 17.11 0.15 3.71
CA SER A 158 17.50 -0.13 5.10
C SER A 158 18.97 -0.54 5.24
N ARG A 159 19.44 -1.46 4.39
CA ARG A 159 20.81 -2.04 4.48
C ARG A 159 21.85 -1.35 3.62
N GLN A 160 21.46 -0.37 2.83
CA GLN A 160 22.32 0.34 1.89
C GLN A 160 22.99 -0.58 0.84
N ILE A 161 22.37 -1.73 0.54
CA ILE A 161 22.82 -2.70 -0.47
C ILE A 161 22.24 -2.28 -1.84
N PRO A 162 23.02 -2.27 -2.94
CA PRO A 162 22.51 -1.98 -4.28
C PRO A 162 21.33 -2.89 -4.65
N LEU A 163 20.31 -2.32 -5.30
CA LEU A 163 19.07 -3.05 -5.56
C LEU A 163 19.30 -4.26 -6.50
N GLU A 164 20.24 -4.16 -7.44
CA GLU A 164 20.59 -5.26 -8.35
C GLU A 164 21.11 -6.50 -7.60
N ASP A 165 21.95 -6.31 -6.59
CA ASP A 165 22.51 -7.42 -5.83
C ASP A 165 21.45 -8.05 -4.91
N MET A 166 20.51 -7.23 -4.43
CA MET A 166 19.29 -7.74 -3.77
C MET A 166 18.46 -8.64 -4.69
N TYR A 167 18.33 -8.26 -5.96
CA TYR A 167 17.64 -9.07 -6.98
C TYR A 167 18.42 -10.35 -7.35
N LYS A 168 19.75 -10.33 -7.38
CA LYS A 168 20.58 -11.54 -7.55
C LYS A 168 20.40 -12.52 -6.39
N MET A 169 20.45 -12.02 -5.16
CA MET A 169 20.36 -12.84 -3.94
C MET A 169 18.97 -13.44 -3.68
N ILE A 170 17.91 -12.63 -3.82
CA ILE A 170 16.53 -13.07 -3.48
C ILE A 170 15.64 -13.10 -4.72
N GLY A 171 15.64 -12.06 -5.55
CA GLY A 171 14.67 -11.90 -6.64
C GLY A 171 14.68 -13.03 -7.68
N TRP A 172 15.80 -13.20 -8.39
CA TRP A 172 15.91 -14.14 -9.51
C TRP A 172 15.83 -15.61 -9.08
N PRO A 173 16.46 -16.06 -7.97
CA PRO A 173 16.30 -17.43 -7.48
C PRO A 173 14.84 -17.79 -7.15
N LEU A 174 14.05 -16.84 -6.63
CA LEU A 174 12.61 -17.07 -6.40
C LEU A 174 11.81 -17.15 -7.70
N TYR A 175 12.13 -16.37 -8.72
CA TYR A 175 11.50 -16.50 -10.06
C TYR A 175 11.89 -17.79 -10.79
N ALA A 176 13.07 -18.36 -10.51
CA ALA A 176 13.50 -19.64 -11.07
C ALA A 176 12.79 -20.83 -10.39
N LYS A 177 12.58 -20.78 -9.06
CA LYS A 177 11.99 -21.89 -8.28
C LYS A 177 10.46 -21.82 -8.17
N PHE A 178 9.88 -20.62 -8.19
CA PHE A 178 8.44 -20.41 -8.15
C PHE A 178 7.96 -19.69 -9.41
N LYS A 179 6.78 -20.02 -9.91
CA LYS A 179 6.18 -19.38 -11.10
C LYS A 179 6.13 -17.84 -11.01
N HIS A 180 6.08 -17.29 -9.80
CA HIS A 180 6.26 -15.87 -9.53
C HIS A 180 6.87 -15.67 -8.13
N ALA A 181 7.78 -14.70 -7.97
CA ALA A 181 8.37 -14.36 -6.67
C ALA A 181 7.34 -13.87 -5.61
N PHE A 182 6.13 -13.51 -6.04
CA PHE A 182 5.03 -13.09 -5.16
C PHE A 182 4.36 -14.28 -4.48
N ASP A 183 4.24 -15.41 -5.18
CA ASP A 183 3.70 -16.64 -4.59
C ASP A 183 4.74 -17.26 -3.64
N ALA A 184 6.04 -17.14 -3.96
CA ALA A 184 7.11 -17.43 -3.02
C ALA A 184 7.03 -16.60 -1.73
N PHE A 185 6.72 -15.30 -1.81
CA PHE A 185 6.52 -14.45 -0.64
C PHE A 185 5.28 -14.81 0.17
N LYS A 186 4.21 -15.32 -0.46
CA LYS A 186 3.06 -15.90 0.28
C LYS A 186 3.47 -17.17 1.02
N THR A 187 4.15 -18.10 0.36
CA THR A 187 4.68 -19.32 0.99
C THR A 187 5.63 -18.97 2.12
N ALA A 188 6.46 -17.93 1.98
CA ALA A 188 7.37 -17.47 3.04
C ALA A 188 6.68 -16.90 4.29
N ILE A 189 5.38 -16.58 4.25
CA ILE A 189 4.61 -16.23 5.46
C ILE A 189 4.26 -17.50 6.25
N ALA A 190 3.89 -18.58 5.55
CA ALA A 190 3.53 -19.87 6.14
C ALA A 190 4.76 -20.69 6.56
N ASP A 191 5.69 -20.90 5.63
CA ASP A 191 6.90 -21.72 5.79
C ASP A 191 8.17 -20.90 5.45
N PRO A 192 8.64 -20.02 6.36
CA PRO A 192 9.77 -19.12 6.10
C PRO A 192 11.09 -19.85 5.82
N GLU A 193 11.30 -21.01 6.45
CA GLU A 193 12.54 -21.80 6.34
C GLU A 193 12.64 -22.59 5.04
N ALA A 194 11.52 -23.09 4.51
CA ALA A 194 11.51 -23.78 3.22
C ALA A 194 11.95 -22.86 2.09
N VAL A 195 11.48 -21.60 2.11
CA VAL A 195 11.88 -20.59 1.14
C VAL A 195 13.33 -20.13 1.37
N TYR A 196 13.78 -19.94 2.62
CA TYR A 196 15.18 -19.64 2.93
C TYR A 196 16.16 -20.71 2.44
N LYS A 197 15.85 -21.99 2.68
CA LYS A 197 16.65 -23.12 2.19
C LYS A 197 16.65 -23.18 0.66
N SER A 198 15.54 -22.80 0.02
CA SER A 198 15.48 -22.67 -1.44
C SER A 198 16.38 -21.55 -2.00
N LEU A 199 16.79 -20.58 -1.17
CA LEU A 199 17.73 -19.51 -1.52
C LEU A 199 19.20 -19.85 -1.24
N GLY A 200 19.51 -21.10 -0.85
CA GLY A 200 20.90 -21.52 -0.57
C GLY A 200 21.40 -21.15 0.83
N GLY A 201 20.51 -20.75 1.75
CA GLY A 201 20.85 -20.25 3.09
C GLY A 201 21.55 -21.20 4.09
N ASP A 202 22.03 -22.35 3.63
CA ASP A 202 22.84 -23.32 4.41
C ASP A 202 24.33 -23.30 4.01
N GLY A 203 24.70 -22.60 2.93
CA GLY A 203 26.10 -22.38 2.54
C GLY A 203 26.68 -21.13 3.19
N GLY A 204 27.32 -21.25 4.37
CA GLY A 204 28.06 -20.10 4.92
C GLY A 204 28.33 -20.01 6.43
N ALA A 205 28.12 -21.07 7.23
CA ALA A 205 28.48 -21.06 8.65
C ALA A 205 29.93 -21.53 8.92
N LYS A 206 30.93 -20.94 8.24
CA LYS A 206 32.35 -21.01 8.64
C LYS A 206 33.11 -19.74 8.24
N ALA A 207 33.23 -18.82 9.19
CA ALA A 207 34.30 -17.84 9.18
C ALA A 207 35.48 -18.40 9.99
N GLU A 208 36.52 -18.91 9.32
CA GLU A 208 37.84 -19.15 9.91
C GLU A 208 38.89 -19.46 8.81
N GLY A 209 40.06 -18.81 8.88
CA GLY A 209 41.23 -19.15 8.05
C GLY A 209 41.53 -18.19 6.90
N ALA A 210 42.61 -17.42 7.03
CA ALA A 210 43.19 -16.66 5.92
C ALA A 210 43.96 -17.58 4.97
N GLY A 211 43.91 -17.30 3.66
CA GLY A 211 44.72 -17.98 2.64
C GLY A 211 44.61 -17.25 1.30
N GLU A 212 45.74 -16.84 0.74
CA GLU A 212 45.82 -16.17 -0.57
C GLU A 212 45.56 -17.15 -1.72
N GLY A 213 44.85 -16.70 -2.76
CA GLY A 213 44.66 -17.47 -3.99
C GLY A 213 43.55 -16.92 -4.87
N GLY A 214 43.92 -16.20 -5.93
CA GLY A 214 42.94 -15.65 -6.88
C GLY A 214 42.34 -16.70 -7.82
N GLY A 215 41.06 -16.54 -8.15
CA GLY A 215 40.36 -17.33 -9.17
C GLY A 215 39.00 -16.72 -9.49
N GLU A 216 38.79 -16.27 -10.72
CA GLU A 216 37.54 -15.66 -11.16
C GLU A 216 36.46 -16.74 -11.40
N GLY A 217 35.39 -16.68 -10.62
CA GLY A 217 34.20 -17.52 -10.72
C GLY A 217 33.12 -16.97 -9.79
N PRO A 218 31.82 -17.18 -10.06
CA PRO A 218 30.76 -16.56 -9.28
C PRO A 218 30.71 -17.19 -7.88
N GLU A 219 31.06 -16.42 -6.85
CA GLU A 219 30.81 -16.81 -5.46
C GLU A 219 29.32 -17.15 -5.29
N GLU A 220 29.03 -18.27 -4.64
CA GLU A 220 27.67 -18.59 -4.19
C GLU A 220 27.30 -17.58 -3.10
N VAL A 221 26.63 -16.49 -3.48
CA VAL A 221 26.19 -15.44 -2.56
C VAL A 221 25.04 -15.97 -1.69
N GLY A 222 25.40 -16.72 -0.64
CA GLY A 222 24.47 -17.19 0.38
C GLY A 222 23.73 -16.00 0.99
N VAL A 223 22.40 -16.05 0.99
CA VAL A 223 21.58 -14.97 1.57
C VAL A 223 21.81 -14.95 3.08
N ALA A 224 22.46 -13.90 3.59
CA ALA A 224 22.67 -13.73 5.02
C ALA A 224 21.34 -13.83 5.79
N ARG A 225 21.29 -14.67 6.83
CA ARG A 225 20.07 -14.95 7.60
C ARG A 225 19.35 -13.68 8.08
N ASP A 226 20.10 -12.69 8.55
CA ASP A 226 19.59 -11.40 9.01
C ASP A 226 18.86 -10.61 7.90
N LEU A 227 19.38 -10.66 6.67
CA LEU A 227 18.81 -9.99 5.50
C LEU A 227 17.51 -10.69 5.06
N TRP A 228 17.45 -12.01 5.16
CA TRP A 228 16.21 -12.76 4.96
C TRP A 228 15.18 -12.45 6.04
N GLU A 229 15.57 -12.41 7.32
CA GLU A 229 14.66 -12.10 8.42
C GLU A 229 14.06 -10.68 8.33
N GLU A 230 14.88 -9.69 7.96
CA GLU A 230 14.38 -8.34 7.71
C GLU A 230 13.46 -8.27 6.47
N THR A 231 13.75 -9.05 5.44
CA THR A 231 12.88 -9.21 4.27
C THR A 231 11.55 -9.84 4.67
N LEU A 232 11.55 -10.92 5.45
CA LEU A 232 10.36 -11.57 6.02
C LEU A 232 9.54 -10.61 6.89
N LYS A 233 10.19 -9.80 7.73
CA LYS A 233 9.52 -8.77 8.55
C LYS A 233 8.78 -7.75 7.68
N ASN A 234 9.38 -7.35 6.56
CA ASN A 234 8.76 -6.43 5.60
C ASN A 234 7.67 -7.10 4.75
N ILE A 235 7.83 -8.37 4.36
CA ILE A 235 6.78 -9.18 3.72
C ILE A 235 5.58 -9.29 4.67
N ARG A 236 5.78 -9.73 5.92
CA ARG A 236 4.72 -9.83 6.93
C ARG A 236 4.00 -8.50 7.17
N ARG A 237 4.72 -7.37 7.18
CA ARG A 237 4.11 -6.03 7.33
C ARG A 237 3.28 -5.56 6.12
N ARG A 238 3.63 -5.98 4.89
CA ARG A 238 3.04 -5.45 3.64
C ARG A 238 2.12 -6.42 2.89
N LEU A 239 2.28 -7.73 3.08
CA LEU A 239 1.58 -8.79 2.36
C LEU A 239 0.55 -9.54 3.26
N THR A 240 0.73 -9.55 4.59
CA THR A 240 -0.32 -10.07 5.48
C THR A 240 -1.55 -9.16 5.36
N PRO A 241 -2.76 -9.71 5.13
CA PRO A 241 -3.97 -8.90 5.14
C PRO A 241 -4.10 -8.22 6.51
N GLN A 242 -4.16 -6.89 6.51
CA GLN A 242 -4.45 -6.15 7.74
C GLN A 242 -5.90 -6.44 8.13
N ALA A 243 -6.15 -6.69 9.41
CA ALA A 243 -7.48 -7.02 9.91
C ALA A 243 -8.47 -5.91 9.50
N ILE A 244 -9.42 -6.28 8.66
CA ILE A 244 -10.46 -5.40 8.14
C ILE A 244 -11.49 -5.25 9.24
N LYS A 245 -11.71 -4.01 9.69
CA LYS A 245 -12.79 -3.70 10.63
C LYS A 245 -14.12 -3.69 9.88
N LEU A 246 -15.13 -4.35 10.45
CA LEU A 246 -16.51 -4.32 9.98
C LEU A 246 -17.41 -3.70 11.04
N ARG A 247 -18.49 -3.07 10.58
CA ARG A 247 -19.48 -2.37 11.37
C ARG A 247 -20.89 -2.79 10.95
N ALA A 248 -21.77 -2.94 11.92
CA ALA A 248 -23.22 -2.94 11.72
C ALA A 248 -23.89 -2.07 12.79
N ASP A 249 -24.94 -1.34 12.42
CA ASP A 249 -25.71 -0.50 13.33
C ASP A 249 -27.09 -1.13 13.53
N VAL A 250 -27.41 -1.46 14.78
CA VAL A 250 -28.67 -2.07 15.18
C VAL A 250 -29.42 -1.17 16.16
N GLN A 251 -30.74 -1.16 16.04
CA GLN A 251 -31.63 -0.50 16.97
C GLN A 251 -32.35 -1.56 17.81
N LEU A 252 -32.23 -1.46 19.13
CA LEU A 252 -32.81 -2.39 20.10
C LEU A 252 -33.79 -1.64 21.00
N THR A 253 -35.04 -2.10 21.05
CA THR A 253 -36.08 -1.53 21.90
C THR A 253 -36.81 -2.64 22.64
N CYS A 254 -37.04 -2.48 23.93
CA CYS A 254 -37.86 -3.41 24.72
C CYS A 254 -38.63 -2.60 25.77
N PHE A 255 -39.96 -2.72 25.75
CA PHE A 255 -40.88 -1.96 26.61
C PHE A 255 -41.46 -2.80 27.77
N GLN A 256 -40.97 -4.03 27.94
CA GLN A 256 -41.35 -4.91 29.06
C GLN A 256 -40.63 -4.51 30.35
N GLY A 257 -41.16 -4.94 31.51
CA GLY A 257 -40.63 -4.57 32.83
C GLY A 257 -39.17 -4.96 33.10
N GLU A 258 -38.61 -5.88 32.33
CA GLU A 258 -37.20 -6.31 32.38
C GLU A 258 -36.42 -5.92 31.10
N GLY A 259 -36.82 -4.84 30.42
CA GLY A 259 -36.32 -4.47 29.09
C GLY A 259 -34.80 -4.28 29.00
N ILE A 260 -34.16 -3.76 30.07
CA ILE A 260 -32.69 -3.60 30.13
C ILE A 260 -31.99 -4.96 30.21
N GLU A 261 -32.53 -5.90 30.96
CA GLU A 261 -31.97 -7.25 31.08
C GLU A 261 -32.16 -8.06 29.79
N ALA A 262 -33.31 -7.92 29.14
CA ALA A 262 -33.56 -8.49 27.82
C ALA A 262 -32.54 -8.02 26.78
N ILE A 263 -32.23 -6.72 26.75
CA ILE A 263 -31.22 -6.15 25.85
C ILE A 263 -29.81 -6.65 26.22
N ARG A 264 -29.43 -6.64 27.49
CA ARG A 264 -28.12 -7.16 27.94
C ARG A 264 -27.92 -8.63 27.58
N ALA A 265 -28.93 -9.48 27.82
CA ALA A 265 -28.88 -10.91 27.52
C ALA A 265 -28.78 -11.18 26.01
N ALA A 266 -29.51 -10.43 25.19
CA ALA A 266 -29.41 -10.55 23.73
C ALA A 266 -28.03 -10.11 23.20
N LEU A 267 -27.50 -8.99 23.70
CA LEU A 267 -26.15 -8.53 23.33
C LEU A 267 -25.06 -9.51 23.77
N LEU A 268 -25.21 -10.15 24.94
CA LEU A 268 -24.27 -11.18 25.41
C LEU A 268 -24.26 -12.40 24.47
N LYS A 269 -25.43 -12.92 24.06
CA LYS A 269 -25.51 -14.00 23.06
C LYS A 269 -24.93 -13.60 21.70
N GLY A 270 -25.04 -12.32 21.32
CA GLY A 270 -24.35 -11.77 20.16
C GLY A 270 -22.82 -11.85 20.28
N MET A 271 -22.27 -11.69 21.50
CA MET A 271 -20.83 -11.83 21.77
C MET A 271 -20.38 -13.30 21.87
N GLU A 272 -21.24 -14.25 22.27
CA GLU A 272 -20.91 -15.68 22.30
C GLU A 272 -20.60 -16.26 20.90
N HIS A 273 -21.13 -15.64 19.84
CA HIS A 273 -20.76 -15.96 18.45
C HIS A 273 -19.39 -15.41 18.00
N SER A 274 -18.66 -14.71 18.89
CA SER A 274 -17.30 -14.24 18.65
C SER A 274 -16.30 -15.40 18.72
N THR A 275 -15.44 -15.54 17.71
CA THR A 275 -14.30 -16.48 17.76
C THR A 275 -13.04 -15.77 18.24
N GLU A 276 -12.06 -16.52 18.75
CA GLU A 276 -10.77 -15.97 19.23
C GLU A 276 -10.01 -15.19 18.12
N HIS A 277 -10.18 -15.60 16.86
CA HIS A 277 -9.61 -14.91 15.70
C HIS A 277 -10.43 -13.71 15.19
N MET A 278 -11.65 -13.50 15.68
CA MET A 278 -12.55 -12.40 15.28
C MET A 278 -13.28 -11.80 16.49
N PRO A 279 -12.59 -11.06 17.38
CA PRO A 279 -13.21 -10.46 18.54
C PRO A 279 -14.29 -9.45 18.13
N MET A 280 -15.50 -9.65 18.64
CA MET A 280 -16.62 -8.71 18.48
C MET A 280 -16.70 -7.76 19.69
N GLN A 281 -16.90 -6.48 19.42
CA GLN A 281 -17.14 -5.44 20.43
C GLN A 281 -18.46 -4.75 20.12
N ILE A 282 -19.37 -4.71 21.08
CA ILE A 282 -20.62 -3.96 20.96
C ILE A 282 -20.51 -2.69 21.79
N LYS A 283 -20.73 -1.54 21.16
CA LYS A 283 -20.75 -0.23 21.83
C LYS A 283 -22.15 0.38 21.74
N LEU A 284 -22.61 0.98 22.82
CA LEU A 284 -23.75 1.89 22.79
C LEU A 284 -23.31 3.19 22.10
N ILE A 285 -24.14 3.75 21.23
CA ILE A 285 -23.95 5.14 20.76
C ILE A 285 -24.84 6.05 21.61
N ALA A 286 -26.14 5.79 21.57
CA ALA A 286 -27.17 6.41 22.40
C ALA A 286 -28.38 5.47 22.39
N PRO A 287 -29.13 5.25 23.48
CA PRO A 287 -30.33 4.43 23.42
C PRO A 287 -31.31 5.00 22.38
N PRO A 288 -31.93 4.21 21.48
CA PRO A 288 -31.89 2.75 21.31
C PRO A 288 -30.86 2.20 20.28
N LEU A 289 -29.86 2.99 19.88
CA LEU A 289 -28.86 2.68 18.85
C LEU A 289 -27.56 2.07 19.42
N TYR A 290 -27.20 0.89 18.91
CA TYR A 290 -26.00 0.14 19.23
C TYR A 290 -25.18 -0.12 17.97
N VAL A 291 -23.86 -0.14 18.09
CA VAL A 291 -22.93 -0.50 17.01
C VAL A 291 -22.16 -1.76 17.35
N LEU A 292 -22.20 -2.73 16.44
CA LEU A 292 -21.38 -3.93 16.51
C LEU A 292 -20.14 -3.70 15.65
N LEU A 293 -18.98 -3.83 16.26
CA LEU A 293 -17.67 -3.75 15.63
C LEU A 293 -17.03 -5.14 15.68
N THR A 294 -16.49 -5.62 14.56
CA THR A 294 -15.66 -6.82 14.53
C THR A 294 -14.44 -6.58 13.65
N GLN A 295 -13.40 -7.39 13.81
CA GLN A 295 -12.24 -7.37 12.94
C GLN A 295 -12.01 -8.77 12.35
N SER A 296 -11.80 -8.84 11.04
CA SER A 296 -11.60 -10.11 10.33
C SER A 296 -10.57 -9.94 9.21
N MET A 297 -9.84 -11.01 8.89
CA MET A 297 -8.87 -11.02 7.79
C MET A 297 -9.56 -11.06 6.41
N THR A 298 -10.83 -11.48 6.37
CA THR A 298 -11.58 -11.79 5.15
C THR A 298 -12.95 -11.11 5.18
N LYS A 299 -13.37 -10.51 4.07
CA LYS A 299 -14.63 -9.74 3.99
C LYS A 299 -15.85 -10.64 4.16
N GLU A 300 -15.89 -11.75 3.45
CA GLU A 300 -17.02 -12.69 3.45
C GLU A 300 -17.21 -13.31 4.84
N ALA A 301 -16.12 -13.76 5.47
CA ALA A 301 -16.15 -14.36 6.80
C ALA A 301 -16.59 -13.35 7.88
N GLY A 302 -16.07 -12.11 7.83
CA GLY A 302 -16.47 -11.04 8.74
C GLY A 302 -17.94 -10.64 8.61
N VAL A 303 -18.46 -10.53 7.37
CA VAL A 303 -19.88 -10.24 7.11
C VAL A 303 -20.78 -11.38 7.60
N SER A 304 -20.41 -12.63 7.33
CA SER A 304 -21.16 -13.81 7.75
C SER A 304 -21.22 -13.94 9.28
N ALA A 305 -20.09 -13.76 9.97
CA ALA A 305 -20.03 -13.80 11.43
C ALA A 305 -20.89 -12.69 12.06
N LEU A 306 -20.82 -11.45 11.53
CA LEU A 306 -21.61 -10.33 12.05
C LEU A 306 -23.12 -10.50 11.75
N SER A 307 -23.49 -11.11 10.62
CA SER A 307 -24.88 -11.49 10.32
C SER A 307 -25.41 -12.53 11.30
N GLY A 308 -24.64 -13.60 11.56
CA GLY A 308 -25.03 -14.62 12.54
C GLY A 308 -25.23 -14.07 13.95
N ALA A 309 -24.37 -13.14 14.38
CA ALA A 309 -24.55 -12.43 15.65
C ALA A 309 -25.81 -11.54 15.65
N ILE A 310 -26.13 -10.86 14.55
CA ILE A 310 -27.36 -10.08 14.38
C ILE A 310 -28.60 -10.98 14.47
N ASP A 311 -28.62 -12.12 13.79
CA ASP A 311 -29.74 -13.06 13.80
C ASP A 311 -29.95 -13.69 15.19
N ALA A 312 -28.87 -13.97 15.93
CA ALA A 312 -28.93 -14.42 17.32
C ALA A 312 -29.52 -13.34 18.26
N VAL A 313 -29.04 -12.08 18.15
CA VAL A 313 -29.57 -10.93 18.90
C VAL A 313 -31.05 -10.72 18.61
N LYS A 314 -31.44 -10.72 17.32
CA LYS A 314 -32.84 -10.59 16.89
C LYS A 314 -33.72 -11.68 17.52
N THR A 315 -33.29 -12.94 17.44
CA THR A 315 -34.04 -14.08 17.97
C THR A 315 -34.24 -14.01 19.48
N GLU A 316 -33.27 -13.51 20.25
CA GLU A 316 -33.41 -13.35 21.70
C GLU A 316 -34.29 -12.15 22.09
N ILE A 317 -34.22 -11.05 21.34
CA ILE A 317 -35.05 -9.85 21.55
C ILE A 317 -36.53 -10.14 21.26
N GLU A 318 -36.84 -10.81 20.14
CA GLU A 318 -38.21 -11.17 19.77
C GLU A 318 -38.85 -12.13 20.79
N LYS A 319 -38.09 -13.09 21.33
CA LYS A 319 -38.55 -14.00 22.42
C LYS A 319 -38.97 -13.26 23.69
N ARG A 320 -38.37 -12.10 23.98
CA ARG A 320 -38.61 -11.30 25.19
C ARG A 320 -39.57 -10.12 24.93
N GLY A 321 -40.24 -10.09 23.77
CA GLY A 321 -41.21 -9.04 23.42
C GLY A 321 -40.58 -7.69 23.09
N GLY A 322 -39.30 -7.65 22.72
CA GLY A 322 -38.65 -6.46 22.18
C GLY A 322 -38.70 -6.39 20.65
N THR A 323 -38.45 -5.20 20.11
CA THR A 323 -38.37 -4.94 18.67
C THR A 323 -36.92 -4.65 18.26
N PHE A 324 -36.47 -5.36 17.22
CA PHE A 324 -35.18 -5.21 16.57
C PHE A 324 -35.33 -4.49 15.22
N ALA A 325 -34.48 -3.51 14.93
CA ALA A 325 -34.41 -2.89 13.61
C ALA A 325 -32.95 -2.68 13.14
N LEU A 326 -32.62 -3.18 11.95
CA LEU A 326 -31.30 -3.01 11.34
C LEU A 326 -31.22 -1.64 10.66
N LYS A 327 -30.39 -0.72 11.16
CA LYS A 327 -30.14 0.59 10.53
C LYS A 327 -29.07 0.51 9.46
N MET A 328 -28.06 -0.33 9.67
CA MET A 328 -26.93 -0.51 8.76
C MET A 328 -26.49 -1.96 8.77
N ALA A 329 -26.60 -2.63 7.62
CA ALA A 329 -26.10 -3.99 7.44
C ALA A 329 -24.57 -4.06 7.58
N PRO A 330 -24.00 -5.23 7.92
CA PRO A 330 -22.55 -5.45 8.02
C PRO A 330 -21.78 -4.90 6.82
N ARG A 331 -20.97 -3.87 7.04
CA ARG A 331 -20.10 -3.28 6.02
C ARG A 331 -18.67 -3.14 6.51
N VAL A 332 -17.72 -3.11 5.57
CA VAL A 332 -16.32 -2.77 5.86
C VAL A 332 -16.22 -1.29 6.21
N THR A 333 -15.54 -0.98 7.30
CA THR A 333 -15.37 0.36 7.85
C THR A 333 -14.05 0.95 7.37
N SER A 334 -14.07 2.13 6.74
CA SER A 334 -12.84 2.87 6.43
C SER A 334 -12.39 3.74 7.62
N GLN A 335 -11.14 4.22 7.60
CA GLN A 335 -10.67 5.20 8.61
C GLN A 335 -11.57 6.45 8.68
N ARG A 336 -12.19 6.83 7.57
CA ARG A 336 -13.17 7.92 7.53
C ARG A 336 -14.45 7.57 8.31
N ASP A 337 -15.03 6.40 8.05
CA ASP A 337 -16.21 5.91 8.79
C ASP A 337 -15.96 5.81 10.31
N GLU A 338 -14.74 5.45 10.73
CA GLU A 338 -14.35 5.44 12.15
C GLU A 338 -14.35 6.87 12.73
N SER A 339 -13.75 7.84 12.04
CA SER A 339 -13.72 9.24 12.50
C SER A 339 -15.13 9.86 12.56
N GLU A 340 -16.00 9.55 11.59
CA GLU A 340 -17.39 10.00 11.58
C GLU A 340 -18.20 9.34 12.72
N LEU A 341 -17.94 8.07 13.06
CA LEU A 341 -18.56 7.40 14.20
C LEU A 341 -18.13 7.99 15.54
N THR A 342 -16.83 8.21 15.76
CA THR A 342 -16.33 8.79 17.02
C THR A 342 -16.91 10.18 17.25
N ARG A 343 -16.98 11.02 16.21
CA ARG A 343 -17.60 12.35 16.28
C ARG A 343 -19.10 12.27 16.58
N LEU A 344 -19.81 11.29 16.00
CA LEU A 344 -21.23 11.06 16.26
C LEU A 344 -21.48 10.60 17.70
N MET A 345 -20.62 9.73 18.24
CA MET A 345 -20.65 9.32 19.66
C MET A 345 -20.46 10.53 20.58
N GLU A 346 -19.41 11.33 20.36
CA GLU A 346 -19.13 12.53 21.16
C GLU A 346 -20.27 13.57 21.11
N GLN A 347 -20.88 13.76 19.93
CA GLN A 347 -22.01 14.68 19.78
C GLN A 347 -23.26 14.21 20.54
N LEU A 348 -23.59 12.91 20.47
CA LEU A 348 -24.75 12.34 21.16
C LEU A 348 -24.51 12.22 22.67
N GLU A 349 -23.28 11.97 23.10
CA GLU A 349 -22.88 11.99 24.51
C GLU A 349 -23.05 13.40 25.11
N LYS A 350 -22.64 14.46 24.38
CA LYS A 350 -22.89 15.85 24.79
C LYS A 350 -24.39 16.16 24.89
N GLN A 351 -25.17 15.81 23.86
CA GLN A 351 -26.61 16.03 23.85
C GLN A 351 -27.35 15.30 24.99
N ASN A 352 -26.90 14.11 25.40
CA ASN A 352 -27.46 13.41 26.56
C ASN A 352 -26.96 13.97 27.90
N THR A 353 -25.80 14.63 27.94
CA THR A 353 -25.22 15.20 29.18
C THR A 353 -25.76 16.60 29.48
N GLU A 354 -26.10 17.36 28.44
CA GLU A 354 -26.54 18.76 28.54
C GLU A 354 -28.02 18.91 28.96
N VAL A 355 -28.78 17.82 29.10
CA VAL A 355 -30.18 17.82 29.60
C VAL A 355 -30.21 17.38 31.07
N ALA A 356 -29.63 18.20 31.95
CA ALA A 356 -30.06 18.26 33.34
C ALA A 356 -31.32 19.14 33.38
N GLY A 357 -32.41 18.65 33.98
CA GLY A 357 -33.71 19.32 33.92
C GLY A 357 -33.72 20.67 34.63
N ASP A 358 -34.60 21.56 34.18
CA ASP A 358 -35.11 22.64 35.03
C ASP A 358 -35.68 22.02 36.31
N ASP A 359 -35.21 22.47 37.47
CA ASP A 359 -35.95 22.31 38.72
C ASP A 359 -37.28 23.08 38.59
N GLU A 360 -38.38 22.47 39.01
CA GLU A 360 -39.72 23.00 38.80
C GLU A 360 -39.93 24.33 39.54
N ASP A 361 -40.28 25.40 38.82
CA ASP A 361 -40.86 26.62 39.39
C ASP A 361 -42.24 26.28 40.01
N GLU A 362 -42.26 25.92 41.31
CA GLU A 362 -43.52 25.74 42.04
C GLU A 362 -44.30 27.05 42.17
N GLU A 363 -45.57 27.03 41.74
CA GLU A 363 -46.47 28.19 41.75
C GLU A 363 -46.76 28.72 43.16
N GLY A 364 -46.14 29.84 43.53
CA GLY A 364 -46.54 30.70 44.65
C GLY A 364 -47.78 31.56 44.35
N GLY A 365 -48.87 30.95 43.87
CA GLY A 365 -50.09 31.64 43.44
C GLY A 365 -51.01 32.08 44.58
N GLU A 366 -50.68 33.16 45.30
CA GLU A 366 -51.57 33.73 46.33
C GLU A 366 -52.79 34.47 45.74
N GLY A 367 -53.87 33.72 45.49
CA GLY A 367 -55.20 34.23 45.21
C GLY A 367 -56.02 34.51 46.48
N GLY A 368 -55.70 35.59 47.20
CA GLY A 368 -56.44 36.04 48.40
C GLY A 368 -57.08 37.41 48.22
N GLY A 369 -58.38 37.47 47.91
CA GLY A 369 -59.07 38.74 47.64
C GLY A 369 -59.66 39.42 48.87
N ALA A 370 -59.49 40.74 48.98
CA ALA A 370 -60.36 41.63 49.76
C ALA A 370 -60.28 43.06 49.20
N GLY A 371 -61.28 43.45 48.40
CA GLY A 371 -61.55 44.85 48.12
C GLY A 371 -62.66 45.34 49.03
N GLU A 372 -62.33 46.17 50.02
CA GLU A 372 -63.30 46.94 50.81
C GLU A 372 -62.89 48.42 50.80
N ALA A 373 -63.84 49.32 51.04
CA ALA A 373 -63.86 50.65 50.42
C ALA A 373 -63.54 51.84 51.37
N ALA A 374 -63.20 52.95 50.71
CA ALA A 374 -63.51 54.36 51.05
C ALA A 374 -62.69 55.13 52.12
N ALA A 375 -62.77 56.46 51.96
CA ALA A 375 -62.15 57.62 52.65
C ALA A 375 -60.78 58.05 52.06
N GLU A 376 -60.59 59.29 51.57
CA GLU A 376 -60.69 60.61 52.25
C GLU A 376 -59.75 60.65 53.48
N ASP A 377 -58.75 61.54 53.58
CA ASP A 377 -58.56 62.91 53.04
C ASP A 377 -57.11 63.11 52.52
#